data_AF-A0A3D2KP41-F1
#
_entry.id   AF-A0A3D2KP41-F1
#
_cell.length_a   1.000
_cell.length_b   1.000
_cell.length_c   1.000
_cell.angle_alpha   90.00
_cell.angle_beta   90.00
_cell.angle_gamma   90.00
#
_symmetry.space_group_name_H-M   'P 1'
#
loop_
_entity.id
_entity.type
_entity.pdbx_description
1 polymer ?
#
loop_
_entity_poly.entity_id
_entity_poly.type
_entity_poly.pdbx_seq_one_letter_code
_entity_poly.pdbx_strand_id
1 'polypeptide(L)'
;MKLVLAPDDRFAGAELWVDGTKVPTTWDPGSGWVYHVPSEPLAPGLHRAELVVRVETTRPGYYYAPLRKTFEFIVAETAAWELPPPDAESRHALLCLNARRAAAGLPPFCREPALGAAARAHARYVAGNPELAGHMQQPGVPGFTGVGPADRAAYFGYYERTSEVISHKRGAEAAIEEWLST
;
A
#
# COMPACT_ATOMS: atom_id res chain seq x y z
N MET A 1 16.03 8.62 -10.30
CA MET A 1 17.42 8.32 -10.69
C MET A 1 17.43 6.94 -11.31
N LYS A 2 17.77 6.82 -12.59
CA LYS A 2 17.92 5.52 -13.26
C LYS A 2 19.39 5.13 -13.17
N LEU A 3 19.70 4.12 -12.37
CA LEU A 3 21.05 3.56 -12.32
C LEU A 3 21.18 2.52 -13.43
N VAL A 4 22.24 2.62 -14.22
CA VAL A 4 22.61 1.60 -15.20
C VAL A 4 23.82 0.87 -14.66
N LEU A 5 23.61 -0.39 -14.26
CA LEU A 5 24.70 -1.29 -13.88
C LEU A 5 25.33 -1.89 -15.14
N ALA A 6 26.60 -2.26 -15.08
CA ALA A 6 27.15 -3.12 -16.11
C ALA A 6 26.44 -4.49 -16.10
N PRO A 7 26.40 -5.23 -17.23
CA PRO A 7 25.60 -6.45 -17.37
C PRO A 7 25.83 -7.52 -16.28
N ASP A 8 27.06 -7.60 -15.75
CA ASP A 8 27.46 -8.62 -14.77
C ASP A 8 27.51 -8.07 -13.34
N ASP A 9 27.30 -6.78 -13.13
CA ASP A 9 27.31 -6.17 -11.81
C ASP A 9 25.92 -6.33 -11.16
N ARG A 10 25.89 -6.58 -9.86
CA ARG A 10 24.66 -6.88 -9.13
C ARG A 10 24.58 -6.18 -7.81
N PHE A 11 23.37 -5.93 -7.33
CA PHE A 11 23.18 -5.58 -5.92
C PHE A 11 23.69 -6.73 -5.05
N ALA A 12 24.43 -6.39 -4.00
CA ALA A 12 25.07 -7.35 -3.10
C ALA A 12 24.62 -7.17 -1.65
N GLY A 13 23.91 -6.09 -1.36
CA GLY A 13 23.30 -5.87 -0.06
C GLY A 13 22.57 -4.54 0.00
N ALA A 14 21.68 -4.43 0.99
CA ALA A 14 20.98 -3.22 1.31
C ALA A 14 20.97 -3.00 2.82
N GLU A 15 21.05 -1.74 3.22
CA GLU A 15 20.94 -1.30 4.61
C GLU A 15 19.87 -0.21 4.66
N LEU A 16 18.98 -0.28 5.65
CA LEU A 16 17.99 0.74 5.91
C LEU A 16 18.28 1.42 7.26
N TRP A 17 18.11 2.74 7.27
CA TRP A 17 18.19 3.57 8.45
C TRP A 17 16.90 4.34 8.61
N VAL A 18 16.40 4.46 9.83
CA VAL A 18 15.23 5.28 10.20
C VAL A 18 15.68 6.24 11.30
N ASP A 19 15.50 7.53 11.06
CA ASP A 19 15.91 8.63 11.96
C ASP A 19 17.38 8.54 12.42
N GLY A 20 18.26 8.17 11.50
CA GLY A 20 19.69 8.02 11.76
C GLY A 20 20.07 6.74 12.51
N THR A 21 19.12 5.84 12.78
CA THR A 21 19.37 4.53 13.41
C THR A 21 19.27 3.40 12.40
N LYS A 22 20.26 2.51 12.35
CA LYS A 22 20.24 1.34 11.45
C LYS A 22 19.21 0.33 11.92
N VAL A 23 18.33 -0.10 11.04
CA VAL A 23 17.27 -1.06 11.36
C VAL A 23 17.51 -2.43 10.72
N PRO A 24 16.99 -3.53 11.32
CA PRO A 24 16.98 -4.83 10.69
C PRO A 24 16.37 -4.77 9.29
N THR A 25 17.15 -5.11 8.27
CA THR A 25 16.76 -4.92 6.86
C THR A 25 16.57 -6.28 6.20
N THR A 26 15.43 -6.47 5.54
CA THR A 26 15.19 -7.61 4.65
C THR A 26 15.31 -7.15 3.21
N TRP A 27 16.05 -7.90 2.40
CA TRP A 27 16.12 -7.69 0.96
C TRP A 27 15.59 -8.94 0.26
N ASP A 28 14.57 -8.75 -0.57
CA ASP A 28 14.06 -9.78 -1.47
C ASP A 28 14.65 -9.56 -2.88
N PRO A 29 15.57 -10.43 -3.34
CA PRO A 29 16.19 -10.28 -4.65
C PRO A 29 15.25 -10.60 -5.82
N GLY A 30 14.16 -11.36 -5.60
CA GLY A 30 13.22 -11.71 -6.66
C GLY A 30 12.29 -10.55 -7.03
N SER A 31 11.84 -9.81 -6.02
CA SER A 31 10.98 -8.64 -6.21
C SER A 31 11.75 -7.31 -6.21
N GLY A 32 12.99 -7.30 -5.72
CA GLY A 32 13.81 -6.11 -5.54
C GLY A 32 13.45 -5.29 -4.30
N TRP A 33 12.54 -5.76 -3.46
CA TRP A 33 12.09 -5.03 -2.28
C TRP A 33 13.14 -5.01 -1.18
N VAL A 34 13.30 -3.84 -0.56
CA VAL A 34 14.06 -3.67 0.67
C VAL A 34 13.12 -3.10 1.72
N TYR A 35 12.94 -3.80 2.83
CA TYR A 35 11.97 -3.40 3.84
C TYR A 35 12.43 -3.73 5.27
N HIS A 36 11.83 -3.01 6.21
CA HIS A 36 11.92 -3.23 7.64
C HIS A 36 10.50 -3.15 8.21
N VAL A 37 10.14 -4.10 9.07
CA VAL A 37 8.93 -4.02 9.89
C VAL A 37 9.38 -3.67 11.30
N PRO A 38 9.07 -2.46 11.80
CA PRO A 38 9.35 -2.07 13.17
C PRO A 38 8.76 -3.08 14.16
N SER A 39 9.45 -3.37 15.25
CA SER A 39 8.90 -4.22 16.33
C SER A 39 7.90 -3.47 17.21
N GLU A 40 7.93 -2.14 17.16
CA GLU A 40 7.04 -1.24 17.88
C GLU A 40 6.61 -0.10 16.94
N PRO A 41 5.43 0.51 17.17
CA PRO A 41 4.98 1.65 16.37
C PRO A 41 5.98 2.81 16.39
N LEU A 42 6.22 3.41 15.23
CA LEU A 42 6.94 4.68 15.16
C LEU A 42 6.09 5.79 15.82
N ALA A 43 6.75 6.75 16.45
CA ALA A 43 6.08 7.92 17.02
C ALA A 43 5.37 8.73 15.93
N PRO A 44 4.28 9.44 16.22
CA PRO A 44 3.72 10.39 15.26
C PRO A 44 4.72 11.49 14.90
N GLY A 45 4.75 11.90 13.64
CA GLY A 45 5.59 13.00 13.15
C GLY A 45 6.34 12.70 11.87
N LEU A 46 7.25 13.61 11.50
CA LEU A 46 8.13 13.48 10.35
C LEU A 46 9.27 12.52 10.68
N HIS A 47 9.42 11.49 9.85
CA HIS A 47 10.52 10.55 9.89
C HIS A 47 11.35 10.64 8.62
N ARG A 48 12.62 10.31 8.77
CA ARG A 48 13.57 10.23 7.65
C ARG A 48 14.11 8.83 7.55
N ALA A 49 13.97 8.23 6.38
CA ALA A 49 14.59 6.95 6.07
C ALA A 49 15.70 7.10 5.03
N GLU A 50 16.78 6.37 5.23
CA GLU A 50 17.90 6.27 4.29
C GLU A 50 18.12 4.83 3.88
N LEU A 51 17.99 4.57 2.58
CA LEU A 51 18.35 3.32 1.95
C LEU A 51 19.77 3.42 1.38
N VAL A 52 20.63 2.49 1.76
CA VAL A 52 21.98 2.33 1.23
C VAL A 52 22.07 0.99 0.51
N VAL A 53 22.37 1.01 -0.79
CA VAL A 53 22.52 -0.20 -1.61
C VAL A 53 23.99 -0.36 -2.01
N ARG A 54 24.52 -1.57 -1.82
CA ARG A 54 25.87 -1.96 -2.24
C ARG A 54 25.78 -2.75 -3.53
N VAL A 55 26.70 -2.46 -4.44
CA VAL A 55 26.85 -3.17 -5.72
C VAL A 55 28.16 -3.93 -5.67
N GLU A 56 28.11 -5.21 -5.99
CA GLU A 56 29.29 -6.03 -6.25
C GLU A 56 29.63 -5.94 -7.73
N THR A 57 30.92 -5.72 -8.01
CA THR A 57 31.45 -5.65 -9.37
C THR A 57 32.16 -6.94 -9.71
N THR A 58 32.06 -7.35 -10.97
CA THR A 58 32.81 -8.51 -11.49
C THR A 58 34.13 -8.13 -12.16
N ARG A 59 34.34 -6.82 -12.38
CA ARG A 59 35.54 -6.28 -13.04
C ARG A 59 36.62 -5.90 -12.02
N PRO A 60 37.82 -6.49 -12.09
CA PRO A 60 38.92 -6.13 -11.20
C PRO A 60 39.24 -4.63 -11.26
N GLY A 61 39.37 -3.99 -10.09
CA GLY A 61 39.69 -2.57 -9.97
C GLY A 61 38.51 -1.59 -10.11
N TYR A 62 37.31 -2.08 -10.45
CA TYR A 62 36.10 -1.25 -10.46
C TYR A 62 35.33 -1.40 -9.15
N TYR A 63 34.83 -0.28 -8.62
CA TYR A 63 33.92 -0.27 -7.48
C TYR A 63 32.87 0.81 -7.66
N TYR A 64 31.66 0.56 -7.15
CA TYR A 64 30.65 1.60 -6.99
C TYR A 64 30.73 2.15 -5.57
N ALA A 65 30.65 3.48 -5.44
CA ALA A 65 30.30 4.06 -4.16
C ALA A 65 28.90 3.56 -3.73
N PRO A 66 28.66 3.31 -2.44
CA PRO A 66 27.33 2.90 -1.97
C PRO A 66 26.26 3.90 -2.44
N LEU A 67 25.20 3.38 -3.04
CA LEU A 67 24.11 4.18 -3.55
C LEU A 67 23.23 4.57 -2.38
N ARG A 68 22.98 5.87 -2.21
CA ARG A 68 22.18 6.37 -1.09
C ARG A 68 20.91 7.04 -1.61
N LYS A 69 19.78 6.70 -1.00
CA LYS A 69 18.51 7.38 -1.24
C LYS A 69 17.87 7.71 0.10
N THR A 70 17.65 9.00 0.32
CA THR A 70 16.84 9.48 1.44
C THR A 70 15.40 9.69 0.98
N PHE A 71 14.46 9.34 1.84
CA PHE A 71 13.06 9.71 1.73
C PHE A 71 12.52 10.11 3.10
N GLU A 72 11.50 10.96 3.08
CA GLU A 72 10.80 11.42 4.27
C GLU A 72 9.36 10.92 4.21
N PHE A 73 8.80 10.59 5.37
CA PHE A 73 7.42 10.17 5.51
C PHE A 73 6.87 10.68 6.84
N ILE A 74 5.55 10.81 6.92
CA ILE A 74 4.88 11.26 8.14
C ILE A 74 4.08 10.09 8.71
N VAL A 75 4.30 9.79 9.99
CA VAL A 75 3.40 8.93 10.77
C VAL A 75 2.33 9.83 11.35
N ALA A 76 1.08 9.64 10.92
CA ALA A 76 -0.05 10.44 11.40
C ALA A 76 -0.29 10.22 12.90
N GLU A 77 -0.80 11.22 13.61
CA GLU A 77 -1.24 11.06 15.02
C GLU A 77 -2.31 9.98 15.18
N THR A 78 -3.08 9.74 14.12
CA THR A 78 -4.12 8.72 14.05
C THR A 78 -3.64 7.40 13.45
N ALA A 79 -2.33 7.23 13.22
CA ALA A 79 -1.77 5.98 12.72
C ALA A 79 -2.05 4.85 13.73
N ALA A 80 -2.60 3.75 13.23
CA ALA A 80 -2.95 2.60 14.04
C ALA A 80 -1.94 1.47 13.78
N TRP A 81 -1.47 0.85 14.86
CA TRP A 81 -0.62 -0.34 14.79
C TRP A 81 -1.34 -1.52 14.12
N GLU A 82 -2.63 -1.66 14.40
CA GLU A 82 -3.48 -2.67 13.79
C GLU A 82 -4.58 -2.01 12.96
N LEU A 83 -4.78 -2.53 11.76
CA LEU A 83 -5.90 -2.10 10.92
C LEU A 83 -7.22 -2.60 11.51
N PRO A 84 -8.27 -1.78 11.46
CA PRO A 84 -9.54 -2.15 12.05
C PRO A 84 -10.12 -3.41 11.41
N PRO A 85 -10.77 -4.29 12.18
CA PRO A 85 -11.50 -5.42 11.62
C PRO A 85 -12.63 -4.92 10.71
N PRO A 86 -13.10 -5.75 9.76
CA PRO A 86 -14.22 -5.39 8.91
C PRO A 86 -15.48 -5.27 9.79
N ASP A 87 -16.33 -4.29 9.52
CA ASP A 87 -17.64 -4.21 10.15
C ASP A 87 -18.61 -5.26 9.59
N ALA A 88 -19.82 -5.35 10.16
CA ALA A 88 -20.81 -6.33 9.74
C ALA A 88 -21.18 -6.19 8.26
N GLU A 89 -21.30 -4.95 7.78
CA GLU A 89 -21.66 -4.66 6.40
C GLU A 89 -20.57 -5.09 5.42
N SER A 90 -19.30 -4.79 5.73
CA SER A 90 -18.14 -5.19 4.91
C SER A 90 -17.99 -6.70 4.86
N ARG A 91 -18.25 -7.41 5.98
CA ARG A 91 -18.27 -8.88 6.01
C ARG A 91 -19.38 -9.43 5.14
N HIS A 92 -20.57 -8.84 5.23
CA HIS A 92 -21.74 -9.25 4.46
C HIS A 92 -21.53 -9.05 2.95
N ALA A 93 -20.96 -7.92 2.54
CA ALA A 93 -20.59 -7.65 1.15
C ALA A 93 -19.63 -8.71 0.59
N LEU A 94 -18.60 -9.10 1.33
CA LEU A 94 -17.68 -10.15 0.89
C LEU A 94 -18.39 -11.51 0.73
N LEU A 95 -19.31 -11.85 1.64
CA LEU A 95 -20.10 -13.08 1.55
C LEU A 95 -21.02 -13.07 0.31
N CYS A 96 -21.77 -11.99 0.10
CA CYS A 96 -22.63 -11.83 -1.07
C CYS A 96 -21.83 -11.91 -2.38
N LEU A 97 -20.69 -11.22 -2.46
CA LEU A 97 -19.83 -11.26 -3.65
C LEU A 97 -19.30 -12.67 -3.90
N ASN A 98 -18.85 -13.37 -2.85
CA ASN A 98 -18.35 -14.74 -2.99
C ASN A 98 -19.46 -15.74 -3.38
N ALA A 99 -20.71 -15.52 -2.96
CA ALA A 99 -21.84 -16.32 -3.45
C ALA A 99 -22.06 -16.14 -4.96
N ARG A 100 -21.94 -14.91 -5.47
CA ARG A 100 -22.02 -14.61 -6.92
C ARG A 100 -20.84 -15.22 -7.69
N ARG A 101 -19.64 -15.15 -7.14
CA ARG A 101 -18.45 -15.81 -7.71
C ARG A 101 -18.62 -17.33 -7.79
N ALA A 102 -19.15 -17.95 -6.74
CA ALA A 102 -19.43 -19.39 -6.73
C ALA A 102 -20.46 -19.78 -7.80
N ALA A 103 -21.54 -19.01 -7.96
CA ALA A 103 -22.54 -19.21 -9.01
C ALA A 103 -21.94 -19.11 -10.43
N ALA A 104 -20.88 -18.31 -10.60
CA ALA A 104 -20.12 -18.17 -11.85
C ALA A 104 -18.95 -19.16 -11.99
N GLY A 105 -18.76 -20.10 -11.06
CA GLY A 105 -17.65 -21.06 -11.09
C GLY A 105 -16.27 -20.46 -10.79
N LEU A 106 -16.21 -19.29 -10.15
CA LEU A 106 -14.97 -18.59 -9.81
C LEU A 106 -14.54 -18.89 -8.36
N PRO A 107 -13.22 -18.91 -8.08
CA PRO A 107 -12.72 -19.09 -6.71
C PRO A 107 -13.13 -17.92 -5.82
N PRO A 108 -13.39 -18.14 -4.51
CA PRO A 108 -13.76 -17.06 -3.60
C PRO A 108 -12.60 -16.09 -3.41
N PHE A 109 -12.93 -14.83 -3.15
CA PHE A 109 -11.96 -13.86 -2.64
C PHE A 109 -11.71 -14.08 -1.15
N CYS A 110 -10.48 -13.78 -0.73
CA CYS A 110 -10.09 -13.67 0.67
C CYS A 110 -10.03 -12.19 1.07
N ARG A 111 -10.30 -11.91 2.35
CA ARG A 111 -10.14 -10.56 2.89
C ARG A 111 -8.66 -10.21 2.99
N GLU A 112 -8.33 -9.01 2.51
CA GLU A 112 -7.06 -8.33 2.77
C GLU A 112 -7.30 -7.12 3.69
N PRO A 113 -6.75 -7.10 4.93
CA PRO A 113 -6.90 -5.99 5.87
C PRO A 113 -6.59 -4.59 5.28
N ALA A 114 -5.50 -4.47 4.52
CA ALA A 114 -5.07 -3.19 3.94
C ALA A 114 -6.07 -2.65 2.91
N LEU A 115 -6.59 -3.51 2.03
CA LEU A 115 -7.63 -3.15 1.06
C LEU A 115 -8.94 -2.76 1.75
N GLY A 116 -9.32 -3.46 2.84
CA GLY A 116 -10.49 -3.11 3.63
C GLY A 116 -10.35 -1.73 4.30
N ALA A 117 -9.17 -1.40 4.83
CA ALA A 117 -8.89 -0.09 5.41
C ALA A 117 -8.93 1.02 4.35
N ALA A 118 -8.32 0.79 3.18
CA ALA A 118 -8.33 1.71 2.04
C ALA A 118 -9.75 2.00 1.55
N ALA A 119 -10.57 0.96 1.35
CA ALA A 119 -11.96 1.10 0.92
C ALA A 119 -12.80 1.89 1.94
N ARG A 120 -12.64 1.60 3.24
CA ARG A 120 -13.37 2.32 4.31
C ARG A 120 -12.95 3.78 4.41
N ALA A 121 -11.65 4.07 4.28
CA ALA A 121 -11.14 5.44 4.27
C ALA A 121 -11.68 6.21 3.05
N HIS A 122 -11.69 5.60 1.87
CA HIS A 122 -12.22 6.20 0.66
C HIS A 122 -13.73 6.46 0.74
N ALA A 123 -14.52 5.50 1.25
CA ALA A 123 -15.95 5.69 1.45
C ALA A 123 -16.25 6.89 2.39
N ARG A 124 -15.46 7.06 3.47
CA ARG A 124 -15.57 8.22 4.36
C ARG A 124 -15.18 9.53 3.69
N TYR A 125 -14.12 9.52 2.88
CA TYR A 125 -13.72 10.68 2.09
C TYR A 125 -14.84 11.13 1.15
N VAL A 126 -15.42 10.20 0.39
CA VAL A 126 -16.52 10.50 -0.55
C VAL A 126 -17.77 10.99 0.20
N ALA A 127 -18.10 10.39 1.35
CA ALA A 127 -19.23 10.83 2.16
C ALA A 127 -19.03 12.23 2.79
N GLY A 128 -17.78 12.60 3.13
CA GLY A 128 -17.44 13.90 3.68
C GLY A 128 -17.24 15.01 2.63
N ASN A 129 -17.01 14.63 1.37
CA ASN A 129 -16.74 15.54 0.25
C ASN A 129 -17.59 15.12 -0.98
N PRO A 130 -18.93 15.20 -0.89
CA PRO A 130 -19.83 14.65 -1.90
C PRO A 130 -19.66 15.27 -3.31
N GLU A 131 -19.19 16.52 -3.39
CA GLU A 131 -18.84 17.20 -4.64
C GLU A 131 -17.59 16.64 -5.33
N LEU A 132 -16.77 15.88 -4.60
CA LEU A 132 -15.57 15.19 -5.09
C LEU A 132 -15.79 13.67 -5.20
N ALA A 133 -17.05 13.21 -5.18
CA ALA A 133 -17.37 11.79 -5.27
C ALA A 133 -16.84 11.17 -6.57
N GLY A 134 -16.06 10.09 -6.43
CA GLY A 134 -15.48 9.36 -7.54
C GLY A 134 -14.21 8.62 -7.14
N HIS A 135 -13.56 7.99 -8.12
CA HIS A 135 -12.36 7.16 -7.89
C HIS A 135 -11.13 7.92 -7.40
N MET A 136 -11.08 9.23 -7.66
CA MET A 136 -9.90 10.06 -7.42
C MET A 136 -10.09 10.92 -6.19
N GLN A 137 -9.09 11.00 -5.30
CA GLN A 137 -9.08 11.97 -4.20
C GLN A 137 -8.22 13.19 -4.57
N GLN A 138 -8.59 14.34 -4.03
CA GLN A 138 -7.85 15.59 -4.17
C GLN A 138 -6.89 15.80 -3.00
N PRO A 139 -5.58 16.01 -3.25
CA PRO A 139 -4.61 16.35 -2.21
C PRO A 139 -5.01 17.60 -1.41
N GLY A 140 -4.78 17.57 -0.10
CA GLY A 140 -5.10 18.67 0.80
C GLY A 140 -6.53 18.72 1.33
N VAL A 141 -7.42 17.85 0.83
CA VAL A 141 -8.80 17.74 1.32
C VAL A 141 -8.86 16.83 2.56
N PRO A 142 -9.67 17.15 3.60
CA PRO A 142 -9.81 16.31 4.77
C PRO A 142 -10.15 14.84 4.44
N GLY A 143 -9.40 13.90 5.02
CA GLY A 143 -9.54 12.47 4.77
C GLY A 143 -8.79 11.94 3.53
N PHE A 144 -7.99 12.78 2.87
CA PHE A 144 -7.11 12.35 1.78
C PHE A 144 -6.09 11.31 2.26
N THR A 145 -5.98 10.21 1.52
CA THR A 145 -5.01 9.11 1.77
C THR A 145 -4.21 8.74 0.52
N GLY A 146 -4.70 9.09 -0.67
CA GLY A 146 -4.02 8.84 -1.94
C GLY A 146 -4.90 9.20 -3.13
N VAL A 147 -4.28 9.61 -4.24
CA VAL A 147 -4.99 10.12 -5.42
C VAL A 147 -5.83 9.02 -6.07
N GLY A 148 -5.22 7.91 -6.50
CA GLY A 148 -5.93 6.76 -7.07
C GLY A 148 -6.09 5.59 -6.10
N PRO A 149 -6.83 4.53 -6.49
CA PRO A 149 -7.03 3.33 -5.66
C PRO A 149 -5.73 2.66 -5.22
N ALA A 150 -4.73 2.59 -6.12
CA ALA A 150 -3.42 2.02 -5.80
C ALA A 150 -2.65 2.85 -4.77
N ASP A 151 -2.70 4.19 -4.86
CA ASP A 151 -2.05 5.08 -3.88
C ASP A 151 -2.69 4.91 -2.50
N ARG A 152 -4.03 4.79 -2.46
CA ARG A 152 -4.77 4.55 -1.21
C ARG A 152 -4.49 3.18 -0.62
N ALA A 153 -4.35 2.15 -1.44
CA ALA A 153 -3.96 0.81 -0.97
C ALA A 153 -2.53 0.84 -0.41
N ALA A 154 -1.61 1.52 -1.10
CA ALA A 154 -0.21 1.68 -0.68
C ALA A 154 -0.09 2.46 0.64
N TYR A 155 -0.98 3.45 0.88
CA TYR A 155 -1.06 4.15 2.17
C TYR A 155 -1.28 3.19 3.36
N PHE A 156 -2.01 2.09 3.14
CA PHE A 156 -2.23 1.04 4.13
C PHE A 156 -1.30 -0.18 3.97
N GLY A 157 -0.22 -0.05 3.19
CA GLY A 157 0.82 -1.07 3.03
C GLY A 157 0.55 -2.14 1.98
N TYR A 158 -0.45 -1.95 1.09
CA TYR A 158 -0.72 -2.88 -0.01
C TYR A 158 -0.19 -2.34 -1.34
N TYR A 159 0.81 -3.00 -1.90
CA TYR A 159 1.54 -2.54 -3.08
C TYR A 159 1.28 -3.36 -4.36
N GLU A 160 0.39 -4.35 -4.27
CA GLU A 160 0.01 -5.16 -5.42
C GLU A 160 -1.01 -4.44 -6.30
N ARG A 161 -1.23 -4.99 -7.51
CA ARG A 161 -2.19 -4.43 -8.47
C ARG A 161 -3.58 -4.36 -7.83
N THR A 162 -4.17 -3.18 -7.89
CA THR A 162 -5.46 -2.86 -7.28
C THR A 162 -6.43 -2.31 -8.33
N SER A 163 -7.72 -2.57 -8.17
CA SER A 163 -8.81 -2.00 -8.96
C SER A 163 -9.99 -1.69 -8.03
N GLU A 164 -10.86 -0.78 -8.45
CA GLU A 164 -11.94 -0.27 -7.60
C GLU A 164 -13.26 -0.17 -8.35
N VAL A 165 -14.34 -0.45 -7.62
CA VAL A 165 -15.72 -0.15 -7.97
C VAL A 165 -16.37 0.59 -6.78
N ILE A 166 -17.28 1.52 -7.06
CA ILE A 166 -17.93 2.36 -6.04
C ILE A 166 -19.45 2.27 -6.23
N SER A 167 -20.20 2.00 -5.16
CA SER A 167 -21.65 2.13 -5.17
C SER A 167 -22.08 3.15 -4.13
N HIS A 168 -23.13 3.90 -4.45
CA HIS A 168 -23.81 4.81 -3.52
C HIS A 168 -25.13 4.22 -2.99
N LYS A 169 -25.43 2.96 -3.31
CA LYS A 169 -26.59 2.25 -2.77
C LYS A 169 -26.37 1.95 -1.29
N ARG A 170 -27.48 1.96 -0.55
CA ARG A 170 -27.50 1.54 0.85
C ARG A 170 -27.63 0.01 0.90
N GLY A 171 -26.73 -0.63 1.64
CA GLY A 171 -26.74 -2.08 1.84
C GLY A 171 -25.86 -2.84 0.86
N ALA A 172 -25.19 -3.87 1.36
CA ALA A 172 -24.23 -4.68 0.63
C ALA A 172 -24.83 -5.36 -0.59
N GLU A 173 -26.02 -5.98 -0.47
CA GLU A 173 -26.68 -6.65 -1.59
C GLU A 173 -27.01 -5.67 -2.71
N ALA A 174 -27.64 -4.54 -2.38
CA ALA A 174 -28.03 -3.55 -3.37
C ALA A 174 -26.81 -2.96 -4.11
N ALA A 175 -25.71 -2.73 -3.38
CA ALA A 175 -24.46 -2.26 -3.96
C ALA A 175 -23.82 -3.30 -4.90
N ILE A 176 -23.88 -4.59 -4.56
CA ILE A 176 -23.32 -5.66 -5.39
C ILE A 176 -24.17 -5.90 -6.64
N GLU A 177 -25.50 -5.94 -6.49
CA GLU A 177 -26.40 -6.16 -7.63
C GLU A 177 -26.32 -5.02 -8.66
N GLU A 178 -26.13 -3.77 -8.22
CA GLU A 178 -25.93 -2.63 -9.12
C GLU A 178 -24.80 -2.92 -10.13
N TRP A 179 -23.64 -3.36 -9.64
CA TRP A 179 -22.47 -3.67 -10.49
C TRP A 179 -22.61 -4.93 -11.34
N LEU A 180 -23.51 -5.84 -10.98
CA LEU A 180 -23.79 -7.03 -11.81
C LEU A 180 -24.82 -6.75 -12.91
N SER A 181 -25.53 -5.63 -12.82
CA SER A 181 -26.59 -5.23 -13.75
C SER A 181 -26.18 -4.22 -14.82
N THR A 182 -24.93 -3.73 -14.77
CA THR A 182 -24.31 -2.82 -15.77
C THR A 182 -23.62 -3.59 -16.89
#